data_AF-A0A4W4EWA5-F1
#
_entry.id   AF-A0A4W4EWA5-F1
#
_cell.length_a   1.000
_cell.length_b   1.000
_cell.length_c   1.000
_cell.angle_alpha   90.00
_cell.angle_beta   90.00
_cell.angle_gamma   90.00
#
_symmetry.space_group_name_H-M   'P 1'
#
loop_
_entity.id
_entity.type
_entity.pdbx_description
1 polymer ?
#
loop_
_entity_poly.entity_id
_entity_poly.type
_entity_poly.pdbx_seq_one_letter_code
_entity_poly.pdbx_strand_id
1 'polypeptide(L)'
;MSQNALRILATEICSFKKTLSVGSVLRIVRPFLNYNRNFCDAGVKNNVEQPFDVSLLEFLVCPLSKKPLRYEEATNELINEELGIAYPIKDGIPNMIPQDARLIKKAGGTEEPTQS
;
A
#
# COMPACT_ATOMS: atom_id res chain seq x y z
N MET A 1 40.29 -31.22 -47.63
CA MET A 1 39.62 -30.03 -47.07
C MET A 1 40.12 -29.91 -45.63
N SER A 2 41.25 -29.24 -45.36
CA SER A 2 41.41 -27.77 -45.36
C SER A 2 40.42 -27.18 -44.35
N GLN A 3 40.74 -26.51 -43.24
CA GLN A 3 41.95 -25.86 -42.69
C GLN A 3 41.76 -25.83 -41.16
N ASN A 4 42.75 -26.16 -40.32
CA ASN A 4 43.74 -25.21 -39.83
C ASN A 4 43.22 -23.77 -39.67
N ALA A 5 42.75 -23.43 -38.47
CA ALA A 5 42.77 -22.06 -37.96
C ALA A 5 43.12 -22.06 -36.46
N LEU A 6 44.07 -22.92 -36.08
CA LEU A 6 44.86 -22.64 -34.89
C LEU A 6 45.86 -21.54 -35.28
N ARG A 7 45.93 -20.50 -34.45
CA ARG A 7 47.05 -19.54 -34.31
C ARG A 7 47.19 -18.50 -35.41
N ILE A 8 46.79 -17.28 -35.09
CA ILE A 8 47.62 -16.09 -35.31
C ILE A 8 47.49 -15.32 -34.00
N LEU A 9 48.44 -15.49 -33.07
CA LEU A 9 49.50 -14.51 -32.82
C LEU A 9 48.88 -13.22 -32.30
N ALA A 10 49.24 -12.68 -31.16
CA ALA A 10 50.53 -12.71 -30.51
C ALA A 10 50.29 -12.01 -29.16
N THR A 11 50.95 -12.46 -28.09
CA THR A 11 51.99 -11.64 -27.46
C THR A 11 51.45 -10.23 -27.13
N GLU A 12 50.98 -10.03 -25.91
CA GLU A 12 51.85 -9.50 -24.85
C GLU A 12 51.96 -7.96 -24.90
N ILE A 13 52.19 -7.41 -23.72
CA ILE A 13 52.71 -6.06 -23.44
C ILE A 13 51.79 -4.86 -23.73
N CYS A 14 51.17 -4.38 -22.65
CA CYS A 14 51.22 -2.99 -22.20
C CYS A 14 51.81 -1.96 -23.19
N SER A 15 50.99 -1.03 -23.70
CA SER A 15 51.31 0.41 -23.91
C SER A 15 50.22 1.10 -24.73
N PHE A 16 49.43 2.02 -24.14
CA PHE A 16 49.74 3.47 -24.03
C PHE A 16 49.17 4.28 -25.22
N LYS A 17 48.51 5.40 -24.87
CA LYS A 17 47.95 6.51 -25.71
C LYS A 17 46.46 6.32 -26.08
N LYS A 18 45.48 6.88 -25.35
CA LYS A 18 45.10 8.29 -25.08
C LYS A 18 44.42 8.98 -26.27
N THR A 19 43.25 9.57 -25.99
CA THR A 19 42.45 10.57 -26.75
C THR A 19 41.63 10.00 -27.92
N LEU A 20 40.32 10.23 -28.04
CA LEU A 20 39.64 11.53 -28.04
C LEU A 20 38.19 11.45 -27.50
N SER A 21 37.75 12.59 -26.97
CA SER A 21 36.53 12.83 -26.20
C SER A 21 35.28 12.98 -27.07
N VAL A 22 34.26 12.16 -26.81
CA VAL A 22 32.86 12.37 -27.25
C VAL A 22 31.95 12.46 -26.03
N GLY A 23 32.32 13.33 -25.07
CA GLY A 23 31.62 13.48 -23.79
C GLY A 23 30.56 14.58 -23.72
N SER A 24 30.39 15.44 -24.73
CA SER A 24 29.68 16.72 -24.52
C SER A 24 28.32 16.87 -25.21
N VAL A 25 27.97 16.01 -26.19
CA VAL A 25 26.72 16.20 -26.97
C VAL A 25 25.56 15.33 -26.46
N LEU A 26 25.82 14.24 -25.74
CA LEU A 26 24.79 13.36 -25.18
C LEU A 26 24.29 13.79 -23.78
N ARG A 27 24.18 15.10 -23.51
CA ARG A 27 23.53 15.61 -22.28
C ARG A 27 22.27 16.42 -22.52
N ILE A 28 21.95 16.81 -23.75
CA ILE A 28 20.88 17.79 -24.01
C ILE A 28 19.51 17.14 -24.31
N VAL A 29 19.45 15.85 -24.67
CA VAL A 29 18.20 15.16 -25.08
C VAL A 29 17.72 14.03 -24.16
N ARG A 30 18.11 14.04 -22.88
CA ARG A 30 17.52 13.12 -21.87
C ARG A 30 16.81 13.76 -20.66
N PRO A 31 16.08 14.90 -20.77
CA PRO A 31 15.27 15.34 -19.63
C PRO A 31 13.79 14.88 -19.67
N PHE A 32 13.37 13.95 -20.54
CA PHE A 32 11.92 13.68 -20.73
C PHE A 32 11.41 12.24 -20.52
N LEU A 33 12.26 11.23 -20.27
CA LEU A 33 11.78 9.83 -20.16
C LEU A 33 12.42 8.98 -19.04
N ASN A 34 13.00 9.60 -18.02
CA ASN A 34 13.40 8.88 -16.80
C ASN A 34 12.75 9.48 -15.55
N TYR A 35 11.43 9.67 -15.63
CA TYR A 35 10.60 9.83 -14.45
C TYR A 35 10.15 8.46 -13.97
N ASN A 36 11.11 7.65 -13.54
CA ASN A 36 10.80 6.49 -12.73
C ASN A 36 10.92 6.95 -11.28
N ARG A 37 9.82 7.51 -10.74
CA ARG A 37 9.68 7.64 -9.29
C ARG A 37 9.54 6.24 -8.72
N ASN A 38 10.68 5.58 -8.57
CA ASN A 38 10.82 4.48 -7.64
C ASN A 38 10.42 5.03 -6.28
N PHE A 39 9.24 4.61 -5.83
CA PHE A 39 8.81 4.70 -4.44
C PHE A 39 9.82 3.89 -3.60
N CYS A 40 10.94 4.49 -3.22
CA CYS A 40 11.58 4.11 -1.98
C CYS A 40 10.82 4.83 -0.87
N ASP A 41 9.66 4.29 -0.53
CA ASP A 41 9.15 4.47 0.82
C ASP A 41 10.16 3.77 1.74
N ALA A 42 11.08 4.55 2.29
CA ALA A 42 11.93 4.11 3.37
C ALA A 42 10.99 3.84 4.55
N GLY A 43 10.53 2.60 4.64
CA GLY A 43 9.43 2.16 5.50
C GLY A 43 9.56 2.72 6.91
N VAL A 44 8.78 3.77 7.17
CA VAL A 44 8.54 4.28 8.50
C VAL A 44 7.60 3.27 9.16
N LYS A 45 8.17 2.28 9.85
CA LYS A 45 7.40 1.44 10.78
C LYS A 45 7.09 2.27 12.00
N ASN A 46 6.01 3.05 11.94
CA ASN A 46 5.44 3.70 13.11
C ASN A 46 4.84 2.60 13.99
N ASN A 47 5.65 2.05 14.89
CA ASN A 47 5.18 1.17 15.96
C ASN A 47 4.60 2.03 17.08
N VAL A 48 3.45 2.63 16.81
CA VAL A 48 2.69 3.37 17.80
C VAL A 48 1.25 2.90 17.64
N GLU A 49 0.73 2.20 18.65
CA GLU A 49 -0.71 1.96 18.76
C GLU A 49 -1.38 3.34 18.89
N GLN A 50 -1.92 3.84 17.77
CA GLN A 50 -2.55 5.15 17.74
C GLN A 50 -3.95 5.04 18.32
N PRO A 51 -4.30 5.87 19.33
CA PRO A 51 -5.67 5.94 19.80
C PRO A 51 -6.58 6.47 18.68
N PHE A 52 -7.79 5.92 18.58
CA PHE A 52 -8.79 6.39 17.62
C PHE A 52 -9.27 7.80 17.99
N ASP A 53 -9.32 8.70 17.01
CA ASP A 53 -9.81 10.06 17.22
C ASP A 53 -11.33 10.11 17.11
N VAL A 54 -11.99 10.32 18.25
CA VAL A 54 -13.45 10.42 18.40
C VAL A 54 -14.04 11.56 17.56
N SER A 55 -13.27 12.61 17.29
CA SER A 55 -13.69 13.75 16.47
C SER A 55 -14.04 13.33 15.04
N LEU A 56 -13.51 12.20 14.56
CA LEU A 56 -13.79 11.67 13.23
C LEU A 56 -15.20 11.06 13.11
N LEU A 57 -15.86 10.75 14.23
CA LEU A 57 -17.21 10.16 14.22
C LEU A 57 -18.25 11.04 13.51
N GLU A 58 -18.05 12.36 13.52
CA GLU A 58 -18.95 13.30 12.82
C GLU A 58 -18.94 13.11 11.30
N PHE A 59 -17.82 12.62 10.75
CA PHE A 59 -17.66 12.39 9.31
C PHE A 59 -17.82 10.91 8.94
N LEU A 60 -17.80 10.01 9.92
CA LEU A 60 -17.77 8.57 9.70
C LEU A 60 -19.19 7.97 9.70
N VAL A 61 -19.48 7.19 8.66
CA VAL A 61 -20.78 6.50 8.50
C VAL A 61 -20.60 5.01 8.23
N CYS A 62 -21.60 4.22 8.60
CA CYS A 62 -21.62 2.78 8.30
C CYS A 62 -21.63 2.52 6.78
N PRO A 63 -20.82 1.58 6.26
CA PRO A 63 -20.79 1.27 4.83
C PRO A 63 -22.10 0.66 4.33
N LEU A 64 -22.87 -0.01 5.20
CA LEU A 64 -24.13 -0.67 4.88
C LEU A 64 -25.33 0.25 5.03
N SER A 65 -25.56 0.82 6.23
CA SER A 65 -26.75 1.63 6.50
C SER A 65 -26.59 3.12 6.19
N LYS A 66 -25.36 3.61 5.97
CA LYS A 66 -25.03 5.04 5.79
C LYS A 66 -25.41 5.92 6.99
N LYS A 67 -25.59 5.32 8.16
CA LYS A 67 -25.92 6.00 9.43
C LYS A 67 -24.66 6.30 10.23
N PRO A 68 -24.72 7.26 11.18
CA PRO A 68 -23.65 7.50 12.13
C PRO A 68 -23.34 6.24 12.96
N LEU A 69 -22.09 6.13 13.40
CA LEU A 69 -21.60 5.05 14.25
C LEU A 69 -21.34 5.57 15.66
N ARG A 70 -21.47 4.68 16.65
CA ARG A 70 -21.11 4.95 18.04
C ARG A 70 -19.75 4.32 18.34
N TYR A 71 -18.82 5.07 18.89
CA TYR A 71 -17.55 4.51 19.36
C TYR A 71 -17.72 3.90 20.76
N GLU A 72 -17.11 2.73 20.96
CA GLU A 72 -17.02 2.04 22.24
C GLU A 72 -15.56 1.94 22.67
N GLU A 73 -15.17 2.74 23.67
CA GLU A 73 -13.79 2.79 24.18
C GLU A 73 -13.38 1.46 24.85
N ALA A 74 -14.32 0.74 25.47
CA ALA A 74 -14.04 -0.49 26.19
C ALA A 74 -13.57 -1.63 25.27
N THR A 75 -14.12 -1.71 24.05
CA THR A 75 -13.78 -2.76 23.07
C THR A 75 -12.98 -2.23 21.88
N ASN A 76 -12.83 -0.91 21.77
CA ASN A 76 -12.22 -0.23 20.63
C ASN A 76 -12.91 -0.59 19.30
N GLU A 77 -14.25 -0.46 19.30
CA GLU A 77 -15.12 -0.82 18.18
C GLU A 77 -16.07 0.32 17.81
N LEU A 78 -16.53 0.32 16.56
CA LEU A 78 -17.55 1.21 16.05
C LEU A 78 -18.86 0.44 15.88
N ILE A 79 -19.83 0.80 16.70
CA ILE A 79 -21.11 0.12 16.82
C ILE A 79 -22.15 0.78 15.93
N ASN A 80 -22.87 -0.03 15.17
CA ASN A 80 -24.11 0.32 14.50
C ASN A 80 -25.28 -0.32 15.26
N GLU A 81 -26.09 0.51 15.92
CA GLU A 81 -27.23 0.05 16.74
C GLU A 81 -28.44 -0.41 15.91
N GLU A 82 -28.59 0.11 14.69
CA GLU A 82 -29.69 -0.28 13.80
C GLU A 82 -29.50 -1.74 13.35
N LEU A 83 -28.32 -2.06 12.82
CA LEU A 83 -27.96 -3.38 12.31
C LEU A 83 -27.46 -4.33 13.40
N GLY A 84 -27.09 -3.81 14.59
CA GLY A 84 -26.52 -4.63 15.66
C GLY A 84 -25.16 -5.22 15.30
N ILE A 85 -24.30 -4.44 14.65
CA ILE A 85 -22.96 -4.87 14.25
C ILE A 85 -21.88 -3.93 14.80
N ALA A 86 -20.68 -4.45 15.04
CA ALA A 86 -19.50 -3.74 15.49
C ALA A 86 -18.36 -3.89 14.47
N TYR A 87 -17.73 -2.78 14.10
CA TYR A 87 -16.51 -2.77 13.30
C TYR A 87 -15.30 -2.59 14.23
N PRO A 88 -14.31 -3.50 14.22
CA PRO A 88 -13.13 -3.38 15.07
C PRO A 88 -12.18 -2.30 14.56
N ILE A 89 -11.51 -1.60 15.48
CA ILE A 89 -10.43 -0.65 15.16
C ILE A 89 -9.09 -1.35 15.40
N LYS A 90 -8.23 -1.37 14.37
CA LYS A 90 -6.90 -2.01 14.41
C LYS A 90 -5.85 -0.95 14.07
N ASP A 91 -4.85 -0.77 14.93
CA ASP A 91 -3.79 0.24 14.75
C ASP A 91 -4.32 1.67 14.57
N GLY A 92 -5.44 2.00 15.24
CA GLY A 92 -6.14 3.29 15.08
C GLY A 92 -6.92 3.43 13.77
N ILE A 93 -6.95 2.39 12.94
CA ILE A 93 -7.64 2.36 11.65
C ILE A 93 -8.93 1.53 11.77
N PRO A 94 -10.12 2.12 11.51
CA PRO A 94 -11.37 1.39 11.47
C PRO A 94 -11.41 0.32 10.37
N ASN A 95 -11.64 -0.94 10.73
CA ASN A 95 -11.86 -2.02 9.76
C ASN A 95 -13.33 -2.08 9.34
N MET A 96 -13.67 -1.31 8.30
CA MET A 96 -15.04 -1.14 7.80
C MET A 96 -15.43 -2.18 6.74
N ILE A 97 -14.90 -3.39 6.83
CA ILE A 97 -15.23 -4.51 5.94
C ILE A 97 -16.48 -5.22 6.49
N PRO A 98 -17.59 -5.31 5.73
CA PRO A 98 -18.84 -5.95 6.21
C PRO A 98 -18.67 -7.37 6.74
N GLN A 99 -17.74 -8.15 6.16
CA GLN A 99 -17.46 -9.53 6.54
C GLN A 99 -16.71 -9.65 7.87
N ASP A 100 -15.94 -8.63 8.24
CA ASP A 100 -15.16 -8.59 9.49
C ASP A 100 -15.98 -7.98 10.64
N ALA A 101 -17.17 -7.47 10.36
CA ALA A 101 -18.05 -6.91 11.37
C ALA A 101 -18.53 -8.00 12.34
N ARG A 102 -18.42 -7.74 13.64
CA ARG A 102 -18.94 -8.63 14.68
C ARG A 102 -20.41 -8.36 14.91
N LEU A 103 -21.20 -9.43 15.04
CA LEU A 103 -22.59 -9.33 15.47
C LEU A 103 -22.65 -9.02 16.96
N ILE A 104 -23.35 -7.94 17.30
CA ILE A 104 -23.68 -7.59 18.67
C ILE A 104 -25.10 -8.10 18.91
N LYS A 105 -25.29 -8.85 19.98
CA LYS A 105 -26.60 -9.41 20.32
C LYS A 105 -27.57 -8.28 20.63
N LYS A 106 -28.36 -7.85 19.64
CA LYS A 106 -29.41 -6.85 19.84
C LYS A 106 -30.54 -7.49 20.64
N ALA A 107 -30.77 -7.01 21.85
CA ALA A 107 -31.96 -7.37 22.63
C ALA A 107 -33.19 -6.69 22.02
N GLY A 108 -33.68 -7.19 20.88
CA GLY A 108 -34.92 -6.72 20.24
C GLY A 108 -34.74 -6.31 18.78
N GLY A 109 -35.16 -7.19 17.87
CA GLY A 109 -35.19 -6.94 16.43
C GLY A 109 -35.19 -8.21 15.60
N THR A 110 -36.03 -9.18 15.95
CA THR A 110 -36.40 -10.29 15.07
C THR A 110 -37.33 -9.74 14.00
N GLU A 111 -36.80 -9.37 12.84
CA GLU A 111 -37.56 -9.38 11.59
C GLU A 111 -36.67 -9.99 10.52
N GLU A 112 -36.73 -11.32 10.48
CA GLU A 112 -36.31 -12.16 9.37
C GLU A 112 -37.18 -11.76 8.17
N PRO A 113 -36.61 -11.25 7.05
CA PRO A 113 -37.40 -11.09 5.85
C PRO A 113 -37.71 -12.50 5.33
N THR A 114 -38.93 -12.94 5.61
CA THR A 114 -39.57 -14.07 4.93
C THR A 114 -39.42 -13.84 3.43
N GLN A 115 -38.52 -14.58 2.80
CA GLN A 115 -38.41 -14.66 1.35
C GLN A 115 -39.57 -15.53 0.86
N SER A 116 -40.55 -14.87 0.22
CA SER A 116 -41.70 -15.47 -0.47
C SER A 116 -41.32 -16.36 -1.64
#